data_AF-A0A8J7S369-F1
#
_entry.id   AF-A0A8J7S369-F1
#
_cell.length_a   1.000
_cell.length_b   1.000
_cell.length_c   1.000
_cell.angle_alpha   90.00
_cell.angle_beta   90.00
_cell.angle_gamma   90.00
#
_symmetry.space_group_name_H-M   'P 1'
#
loop_
_entity.id
_entity.type
_entity.pdbx_description
1 polymer ?
#
loop_
_entity_poly.entity_id
_entity_poly.type
_entity_poly.pdbx_seq_one_letter_code
_entity_poly.pdbx_strand_id
1 'polypeptide(L)'
;MADPSIDAGPGVAAPGVAAYEAGDYARAHDLLKPAADAGDLQARYLMARLLSGDISTMTDYGRARSFLDKRVRCHTPDALNLYGYLLAPNGGQASYQTYLKQARIYKEAAAAGSHKALFNLGLITIRHLKKHVIGGAYMLDAAERGDIDAKSILDKVVQRDWGDKALLLAQEKAREEPFDVRWPSLANLSSQCKRFNAYR
;
A
#
# COMPACT_ATOMS: atom_id res chain seq x y z
N MET A 1 6.69 -34.51 -9.63
CA MET A 1 7.88 -33.72 -9.26
C MET A 1 7.36 -32.36 -8.84
N ALA A 2 7.36 -32.06 -7.54
CA ALA A 2 6.93 -30.76 -7.04
C ALA A 2 7.98 -29.70 -7.41
N ASP A 3 7.54 -28.55 -7.91
CA ASP A 3 8.40 -27.41 -8.22
C ASP A 3 8.97 -26.84 -6.92
N PRO A 4 10.31 -26.88 -6.70
CA PRO A 4 10.93 -26.39 -5.47
C PRO A 4 10.79 -24.87 -5.27
N SER A 5 10.24 -24.13 -6.24
CA SER A 5 9.97 -22.69 -6.16
C SER A 5 8.62 -22.30 -5.54
N ILE A 6 7.77 -23.28 -5.17
CA ILE A 6 6.41 -23.00 -4.65
C ILE A 6 6.28 -23.22 -3.14
N ASP A 7 7.23 -23.91 -2.51
CA ASP A 7 7.08 -24.41 -1.13
C ASP A 7 8.25 -24.03 -0.21
N ALA A 8 8.68 -22.77 -0.25
CA ALA A 8 9.34 -22.18 0.91
C ALA A 8 8.29 -22.11 2.03
N GLY A 9 8.17 -23.19 2.81
CA GLY A 9 7.24 -23.25 3.92
C GLY A 9 7.46 -22.08 4.89
N PRO A 10 6.43 -21.68 5.65
CA PRO A 10 6.43 -20.49 6.52
C PRO A 10 7.60 -20.41 7.53
N GLY A 11 8.33 -21.52 7.75
CA GLY A 11 9.47 -21.58 8.66
C GLY A 11 10.75 -20.90 8.18
N VAL A 12 10.98 -20.74 6.87
CA VAL A 12 12.27 -20.18 6.36
C VAL A 12 12.33 -18.66 6.55
N ALA A 13 11.19 -17.96 6.44
CA ALA A 13 11.13 -16.51 6.61
C ALA A 13 10.99 -16.06 8.08
N ALA A 14 10.51 -16.95 8.97
CA ALA A 14 10.12 -16.57 10.34
C ALA A 14 11.22 -15.84 11.15
N PRO A 15 12.50 -16.27 11.13
CA PRO A 15 13.56 -15.53 11.81
C PRO A 15 13.78 -14.12 11.24
N GLY A 16 13.65 -13.97 9.93
CA GLY A 16 13.77 -12.67 9.25
C GLY A 16 12.59 -11.75 9.52
N VAL A 17 11.37 -12.30 9.58
CA VAL A 17 10.17 -11.56 10.00
C VAL A 17 10.32 -11.06 11.44
N ALA A 18 10.77 -11.93 12.36
CA ALA A 18 10.98 -11.54 13.75
C ALA A 18 12.05 -10.44 13.90
N ALA A 19 13.17 -10.53 13.15
CA ALA A 19 14.18 -9.48 13.13
C ALA A 19 13.62 -8.15 12.58
N TYR A 20 12.77 -8.22 11.55
CA TYR A 20 12.09 -7.06 10.99
C TYR A 20 11.17 -6.38 12.00
N GLU A 21 10.36 -7.15 12.71
CA GLU A 21 9.44 -6.66 13.75
C GLU A 21 10.19 -6.06 14.95
N ALA A 22 11.38 -6.59 15.26
CA ALA A 22 12.28 -6.06 16.27
C ALA A 22 13.04 -4.78 15.83
N GLY A 23 12.90 -4.35 14.56
CA GLY A 23 13.59 -3.20 14.00
C GLY A 23 15.06 -3.45 13.62
N ASP A 24 15.53 -4.70 13.70
CA ASP A 24 16.88 -5.08 13.25
C ASP A 24 16.86 -5.34 11.74
N TYR A 25 16.76 -4.25 10.98
CA TYR A 25 16.54 -4.28 9.54
C TYR A 25 17.72 -4.88 8.74
N ALA A 26 18.95 -4.73 9.24
CA ALA A 26 20.12 -5.34 8.63
C ALA A 26 20.06 -6.87 8.76
N ARG A 27 19.78 -7.38 9.96
CA ARG A 27 19.59 -8.81 10.17
C ARG A 27 18.37 -9.35 9.44
N ALA A 28 17.28 -8.59 9.41
CA ALA A 28 16.08 -8.96 8.67
C ALA A 28 16.37 -9.15 7.18
N HIS A 29 17.11 -8.23 6.55
CA HIS A 29 17.51 -8.36 5.16
C HIS A 29 18.21 -9.70 4.87
N ASP A 30 19.22 -10.02 5.66
CA ASP A 30 20.05 -11.21 5.43
C ASP A 30 19.26 -12.51 5.65
N LEU A 31 18.38 -12.53 6.66
CA LEU A 31 17.53 -13.68 6.96
C LEU A 31 16.36 -13.84 5.98
N LEU A 32 15.81 -12.74 5.46
CA LEU A 32 14.69 -12.76 4.50
C LEU A 32 15.14 -13.08 3.08
N LYS A 33 16.37 -12.74 2.71
CA LYS A 33 16.86 -12.87 1.33
C LYS A 33 16.68 -14.29 0.75
N PRO A 34 17.07 -15.40 1.43
CA PRO A 34 16.88 -16.74 0.89
C PRO A 34 15.41 -17.08 0.63
N ALA A 35 14.51 -16.70 1.56
CA ALA A 35 13.08 -16.93 1.40
C ALA A 35 12.49 -16.09 0.26
N ALA A 36 12.92 -14.83 0.11
CA ALA A 36 12.48 -13.97 -0.98
C ALA A 36 12.95 -14.48 -2.35
N ASP A 37 14.20 -14.95 -2.44
CA ASP A 37 14.77 -15.59 -3.64
C ASP A 37 14.01 -16.88 -3.98
N ALA A 38 13.59 -17.64 -2.96
CA ALA A 38 12.80 -18.87 -3.11
C ALA A 38 11.31 -18.64 -3.43
N GLY A 39 10.82 -17.40 -3.43
CA GLY A 39 9.44 -17.09 -3.83
C GLY A 39 8.45 -16.78 -2.71
N ASP A 40 8.89 -16.77 -1.45
CA ASP A 40 8.02 -16.47 -0.32
C ASP A 40 7.45 -15.04 -0.43
N LEU A 41 6.11 -14.93 -0.46
CA LEU A 41 5.41 -13.68 -0.72
C LEU A 41 5.62 -12.66 0.42
N GLN A 42 5.70 -13.14 1.67
CA GLN A 42 5.90 -12.29 2.83
C GLN A 42 7.34 -11.76 2.85
N ALA A 43 8.32 -12.61 2.60
CA ALA A 43 9.73 -12.23 2.52
C ALA A 43 9.97 -11.24 1.38
N ARG A 44 9.39 -11.46 0.20
CA ARG A 44 9.44 -10.49 -0.91
C ARG A 44 8.82 -9.15 -0.53
N TYR A 45 7.65 -9.16 0.12
CA TYR A 45 7.02 -7.93 0.60
C TYR A 45 7.91 -7.17 1.61
N LEU A 46 8.48 -7.86 2.59
CA LEU A 46 9.36 -7.25 3.58
C LEU A 46 10.68 -6.75 2.98
N MET A 47 11.27 -7.49 2.05
CA MET A 47 12.43 -7.03 1.27
C MET A 47 12.11 -5.76 0.47
N ALA A 48 10.92 -5.68 -0.13
CA ALA A 48 10.47 -4.45 -0.80
C ALA A 48 10.37 -3.28 0.16
N ARG A 49 9.86 -3.49 1.39
CA ARG A 49 9.78 -2.45 2.42
C ARG A 49 11.16 -1.98 2.86
N LEU A 50 12.05 -2.91 3.19
CA LEU A 50 13.43 -2.61 3.56
C LEU A 50 14.09 -1.69 2.53
N LEU A 51 13.92 -2.02 1.25
CA LEU A 51 14.51 -1.30 0.12
C LEU A 51 13.77 -0.01 -0.29
N SER A 52 12.63 0.31 0.34
CA SER A 52 11.79 1.42 -0.07
C SER A 52 12.23 2.79 0.47
N GLY A 53 13.14 2.81 1.46
CA GLY A 53 13.64 4.04 2.08
C GLY A 53 12.69 4.68 3.09
N ASP A 54 11.62 3.99 3.49
CA ASP A 54 10.69 4.45 4.53
C ASP A 54 11.17 4.11 5.97
N ILE A 55 11.74 2.92 6.15
CA ILE A 55 12.10 2.37 7.47
C ILE A 55 13.59 2.10 7.65
N SER A 56 14.35 1.97 6.56
CA SER A 56 15.76 1.60 6.59
C SER A 56 16.59 2.47 5.66
N THR A 57 17.89 2.51 5.91
CA THR A 57 18.87 3.22 5.07
C THR A 57 19.25 2.44 3.81
N MET A 58 18.87 1.16 3.72
CA MET A 58 19.06 0.36 2.52
C MET A 58 18.01 0.77 1.49
N THR A 59 18.37 1.53 0.46
CA THR A 59 17.39 2.02 -0.51
C THR A 59 17.70 1.56 -1.93
N ASP A 60 16.77 0.85 -2.55
CA ASP A 60 16.78 0.53 -3.98
C ASP A 60 15.34 0.37 -4.47
N TYR A 61 14.77 1.45 -5.02
CA TYR A 61 13.38 1.49 -5.46
C TYR A 61 13.13 0.60 -6.70
N GLY A 62 14.17 0.34 -7.49
CA GLY A 62 14.10 -0.57 -8.63
C GLY A 62 13.88 -2.00 -8.14
N ARG A 63 14.76 -2.46 -7.23
CA ARG A 63 14.64 -3.77 -6.60
C ARG A 63 13.41 -3.90 -5.72
N ALA A 64 13.04 -2.86 -4.97
CA ALA A 64 11.81 -2.86 -4.17
C ALA A 64 10.58 -3.14 -5.06
N ARG A 65 10.50 -2.48 -6.23
CA ARG A 65 9.42 -2.74 -7.18
C ARG A 65 9.47 -4.12 -7.81
N SER A 66 10.65 -4.68 -8.06
CA SER A 66 10.75 -6.04 -8.62
C SER A 66 10.28 -7.11 -7.63
N PHE A 67 10.45 -6.88 -6.32
CA PHE A 67 9.89 -7.77 -5.30
C PHE A 67 8.37 -7.68 -5.19
N LEU A 68 7.76 -6.53 -5.54
CA LEU A 68 6.32 -6.35 -5.56
C LEU A 68 5.70 -6.81 -6.87
N ASP A 69 5.93 -8.07 -7.24
CA ASP A 69 5.28 -8.69 -8.39
C ASP A 69 3.75 -8.80 -8.19
N LYS A 70 3.04 -9.33 -9.19
CA LYS A 70 1.58 -9.43 -9.12
C LYS A 70 1.09 -10.33 -7.97
N ARG A 71 1.81 -11.40 -7.64
CA ARG A 71 1.44 -12.33 -6.56
C ARG A 71 1.58 -11.63 -5.21
N VAL A 72 2.69 -10.91 -5.00
CA VAL A 72 2.93 -10.15 -3.76
C VAL A 72 1.90 -9.02 -3.61
N ARG A 73 1.54 -8.33 -4.69
CA ARG A 73 0.47 -7.33 -4.66
C ARG A 73 -0.93 -7.91 -4.36
N CYS A 74 -1.16 -9.18 -4.65
CA CYS A 74 -2.37 -9.89 -4.25
C CYS A 74 -2.31 -10.47 -2.82
N HIS A 75 -1.12 -10.56 -2.22
CA HIS A 75 -0.90 -11.14 -0.88
C HIS A 75 -1.40 -10.23 0.24
N THR A 76 -1.16 -8.93 0.14
CA THR A 76 -1.62 -7.95 1.14
C THR A 76 -1.95 -6.59 0.49
N PRO A 77 -3.02 -5.90 0.93
CA PRO A 77 -3.33 -4.53 0.51
C PRO A 77 -2.15 -3.56 0.68
N ASP A 78 -1.30 -3.78 1.68
CA ASP A 78 -0.14 -2.93 1.93
C ASP A 78 0.98 -3.11 0.91
N ALA A 79 1.04 -4.24 0.20
CA ALA A 79 1.95 -4.43 -0.91
C ALA A 79 1.54 -3.59 -2.12
N LEU A 80 0.23 -3.45 -2.38
CA LEU A 80 -0.27 -2.53 -3.39
C LEU A 80 -0.02 -1.07 -2.99
N ASN A 81 -0.24 -0.72 -1.72
CA ASN A 81 0.10 0.60 -1.21
C ASN A 81 1.60 0.92 -1.43
N LEU A 82 2.48 0.01 -1.03
CA LEU A 82 3.93 0.19 -1.21
C LEU A 82 4.30 0.31 -2.69
N TYR A 83 3.67 -0.48 -3.57
CA TYR A 83 3.88 -0.36 -5.00
C TYR A 83 3.51 1.02 -5.52
N GLY A 84 2.38 1.58 -5.06
CA GLY A 84 1.96 2.95 -5.36
C GLY A 84 2.98 3.98 -4.92
N TYR A 85 3.54 3.85 -3.71
CA TYR A 85 4.59 4.72 -3.21
C TYR A 85 5.83 4.71 -4.11
N LEU A 86 6.29 3.51 -4.51
CA LEU A 86 7.49 3.32 -5.32
C LEU A 86 7.34 3.74 -6.79
N LEU A 87 6.14 4.09 -7.27
CA LEU A 87 5.96 4.58 -8.64
C LEU A 87 6.58 5.97 -8.86
N ALA A 88 6.68 6.79 -7.81
CA ALA A 88 7.33 8.09 -7.88
C ALA A 88 8.85 7.96 -7.65
N PRO A 89 9.69 8.77 -8.31
CA PRO A 89 11.12 8.79 -8.08
C PRO A 89 11.44 9.31 -6.67
N ASN A 90 12.49 8.77 -6.05
CA ASN A 90 13.01 9.28 -4.78
C ASN A 90 13.56 10.71 -4.96
N GLY A 91 13.25 11.60 -4.03
CA GLY A 91 13.82 12.96 -3.98
C GLY A 91 13.42 13.90 -5.13
N GLY A 92 12.51 13.50 -6.01
CA GLY A 92 12.12 14.26 -7.20
C GLY A 92 10.62 14.33 -7.43
N GLN A 93 10.18 15.38 -8.14
CA GLN A 93 8.77 15.56 -8.47
C GLN A 93 8.39 14.61 -9.62
N ALA A 94 7.41 13.74 -9.42
CA ALA A 94 6.89 12.90 -10.49
C ALA A 94 6.06 13.71 -11.50
N SER A 95 5.84 13.15 -12.70
CA SER A 95 4.93 13.76 -13.68
C SER A 95 3.47 13.65 -13.21
N TYR A 96 2.61 14.51 -13.72
CA TYR A 96 1.16 14.44 -13.46
C TYR A 96 0.56 13.06 -13.79
N GLN A 97 1.00 12.44 -14.90
CA GLN A 97 0.58 11.09 -15.30
C GLN A 97 1.00 10.03 -14.28
N THR A 98 2.19 10.17 -13.68
CA THR A 98 2.63 9.28 -12.60
C THR A 98 1.72 9.41 -11.38
N TYR A 99 1.33 10.63 -10.99
CA TYR A 99 0.41 10.82 -9.87
C TYR A 99 -0.99 10.25 -10.14
N LEU A 100 -1.49 10.33 -11.38
CA LEU A 100 -2.74 9.66 -11.76
C LEU A 100 -2.62 8.14 -11.64
N LYS A 101 -1.49 7.56 -12.05
CA LYS A 101 -1.22 6.13 -11.89
C LYS A 101 -1.14 5.75 -10.41
N GLN A 102 -0.44 6.53 -9.58
CA GLN A 102 -0.39 6.32 -8.13
C GLN A 102 -1.79 6.37 -7.50
N ALA A 103 -2.61 7.36 -7.86
CA ALA A 103 -3.97 7.49 -7.35
C ALA A 103 -4.82 6.27 -7.70
N ARG A 104 -4.67 5.71 -8.90
CA ARG A 104 -5.33 4.46 -9.26
C ARG A 104 -4.87 3.30 -8.38
N ILE A 105 -3.57 3.11 -8.20
CA ILE A 105 -3.03 2.02 -7.36
C ILE A 105 -3.45 2.16 -5.90
N TYR A 106 -3.42 3.38 -5.34
CA TYR A 106 -3.89 3.59 -3.97
C TYR A 106 -5.38 3.35 -3.80
N LYS A 107 -6.20 3.71 -4.81
CA LYS A 107 -7.63 3.32 -4.80
C LYS A 107 -7.82 1.80 -4.81
N GLU A 108 -7.02 1.08 -5.59
CA GLU A 108 -7.02 -0.38 -5.63
C GLU A 108 -6.64 -0.98 -4.26
N ALA A 109 -5.60 -0.44 -3.60
CA ALA A 109 -5.16 -0.87 -2.27
C ALA A 109 -6.18 -0.52 -1.16
N ALA A 110 -6.77 0.67 -1.22
CA ALA A 110 -7.80 1.14 -0.29
C ALA A 110 -9.05 0.26 -0.33
N ALA A 111 -9.52 -0.07 -1.53
CA ALA A 111 -10.66 -0.98 -1.73
C ALA A 111 -10.35 -2.43 -1.34
N ALA A 112 -9.07 -2.79 -1.20
CA ALA A 112 -8.66 -4.07 -0.63
C ALA A 112 -8.49 -4.02 0.90
N GLY A 113 -8.71 -2.86 1.54
CA GLY A 113 -8.66 -2.69 2.99
C GLY A 113 -7.48 -1.90 3.53
N SER A 114 -6.56 -1.39 2.70
CA SER A 114 -5.44 -0.57 3.19
C SER A 114 -5.88 0.86 3.50
N HIS A 115 -6.14 1.17 4.77
CA HIS A 115 -6.43 2.55 5.21
C HIS A 115 -5.21 3.48 5.04
N LYS A 116 -3.98 2.94 5.10
CA LYS A 116 -2.77 3.70 4.74
C LYS A 116 -2.77 4.14 3.28
N ALA A 117 -3.33 3.33 2.38
CA ALA A 117 -3.50 3.73 0.98
C ALA A 117 -4.54 4.85 0.81
N LEU A 118 -5.61 4.89 1.60
CA LEU A 118 -6.57 6.01 1.62
C LEU A 118 -5.87 7.32 2.02
N PHE A 119 -5.05 7.27 3.06
CA PHE A 119 -4.25 8.41 3.49
C PHE A 119 -3.29 8.89 2.39
N ASN A 120 -2.52 7.98 1.78
CA ASN A 120 -1.62 8.28 0.68
C ASN A 120 -2.34 8.83 -0.56
N LEU A 121 -3.53 8.28 -0.87
CA LEU A 121 -4.40 8.78 -1.93
C LEU A 121 -4.82 10.22 -1.65
N GLY A 122 -5.23 10.53 -0.42
CA GLY A 122 -5.57 11.88 0.02
C GLY A 122 -4.38 12.84 -0.17
N LEU A 123 -3.20 12.44 0.28
CA LEU A 123 -1.97 13.24 0.17
C LEU A 123 -1.64 13.61 -1.28
N ILE A 124 -1.59 12.62 -2.18
CA ILE A 124 -1.26 12.92 -3.59
C ILE A 124 -2.37 13.71 -4.28
N THR A 125 -3.62 13.50 -3.87
CA THR A 125 -4.78 14.20 -4.45
C THR A 125 -4.77 15.68 -4.10
N ILE A 126 -4.38 16.02 -2.86
CA ILE A 126 -4.22 17.41 -2.41
C ILE A 126 -2.96 18.03 -3.04
N ARG A 127 -1.80 17.39 -2.88
CA ARG A 127 -0.51 18.00 -3.19
C ARG A 127 -0.24 18.10 -4.68
N HIS A 128 -0.60 17.06 -5.43
CA HIS A 128 -0.18 16.90 -6.83
C HIS A 128 -1.34 16.97 -7.82
N LEU A 129 -2.53 16.47 -7.45
CA LEU A 129 -3.73 16.56 -8.32
C LEU A 129 -4.58 17.82 -8.06
N LYS A 130 -4.27 18.58 -7.01
CA LYS A 130 -4.95 19.85 -6.64
C LYS A 130 -6.47 19.70 -6.44
N LYS A 131 -6.93 18.51 -6.04
CA LYS A 131 -8.35 18.22 -5.77
C LYS A 131 -8.59 18.18 -4.26
N HIS A 132 -8.55 19.34 -3.63
CA HIS A 132 -8.48 19.46 -2.18
C HIS A 132 -9.63 18.80 -1.41
N VAL A 133 -10.88 19.12 -1.76
CA VAL A 133 -12.08 18.54 -1.12
C VAL A 133 -12.08 17.00 -1.19
N ILE A 134 -11.80 16.45 -2.37
CA ILE A 134 -11.78 15.01 -2.60
C ILE A 134 -10.63 14.35 -1.81
N GLY A 135 -9.45 14.96 -1.81
CA GLY A 135 -8.30 14.43 -1.07
C GLY A 135 -8.49 14.50 0.44
N GLY A 136 -9.13 15.56 0.93
CA GLY A 136 -9.56 15.70 2.32
C GLY A 136 -10.53 14.61 2.75
N ALA A 137 -11.54 14.32 1.92
CA ALA A 137 -12.49 13.24 2.20
C ALA A 137 -11.81 11.87 2.32
N TYR A 138 -10.78 11.58 1.51
CA TYR A 138 -10.01 10.34 1.68
C TYR A 138 -9.20 10.30 2.98
N MET A 139 -8.64 11.43 3.44
CA MET A 139 -7.94 11.48 4.72
C MET A 139 -8.89 11.28 5.90
N LEU A 140 -10.10 11.84 5.81
CA LEU A 140 -11.14 11.67 6.83
C LEU A 140 -11.58 10.19 6.93
N ASP A 141 -11.86 9.55 5.80
CA ASP A 141 -12.20 8.12 5.73
C ASP A 141 -11.03 7.25 6.25
N ALA A 142 -9.78 7.58 5.92
CA ALA A 142 -8.62 6.90 6.48
C ALA A 142 -8.57 7.00 8.02
N ALA A 143 -8.84 8.19 8.58
CA ALA A 143 -8.86 8.42 10.01
C ALA A 143 -9.99 7.65 10.72
N GLU A 144 -11.18 7.63 10.14
CA GLU A 144 -12.32 6.84 10.64
C GLU A 144 -12.00 5.34 10.67
N ARG A 145 -11.31 4.84 9.63
CA ARG A 145 -10.84 3.45 9.53
C ARG A 145 -9.65 3.10 10.41
N GLY A 146 -9.17 4.03 11.23
CA GLY A 146 -8.15 3.77 12.23
C GLY A 146 -6.73 4.18 11.84
N ASP A 147 -6.51 4.78 10.68
CA ASP A 147 -5.17 5.18 10.24
C ASP A 147 -4.58 6.25 11.16
N ILE A 148 -3.43 5.92 11.78
CA ILE A 148 -2.81 6.77 12.81
C ILE A 148 -2.28 8.06 12.19
N ASP A 149 -1.68 7.98 11.00
CA ASP A 149 -1.15 9.15 10.29
C ASP A 149 -2.29 10.10 9.93
N ALA A 150 -3.40 9.57 9.41
CA ALA A 150 -4.59 10.34 9.10
C ALA A 150 -5.21 11.00 10.36
N LYS A 151 -5.36 10.23 11.45
CA LYS A 151 -5.86 10.75 12.74
C LYS A 151 -4.99 11.88 13.28
N SER A 152 -3.66 11.76 13.16
CA SER A 152 -2.72 12.76 13.69
C SER A 152 -2.81 14.12 12.99
N ILE A 153 -3.35 14.16 11.77
CA ILE A 153 -3.51 15.39 10.99
C ILE A 153 -4.96 15.81 10.80
N LEU A 154 -5.93 15.11 11.40
CA LEU A 154 -7.37 15.30 11.20
C LEU A 154 -7.80 16.76 11.44
N ASP A 155 -7.40 17.34 12.57
CA ASP A 155 -7.74 18.73 12.91
C ASP A 155 -7.20 19.71 11.86
N LYS A 156 -5.99 19.46 11.35
CA LYS A 156 -5.36 20.29 10.32
C LYS A 156 -6.05 20.17 8.97
N VAL A 157 -6.70 19.05 8.68
CA VAL A 157 -7.49 18.82 7.47
C VAL A 157 -8.82 19.55 7.57
N VAL A 158 -9.52 19.43 8.71
CA VAL A 158 -10.82 20.07 8.94
C VAL A 158 -10.71 21.59 9.03
N GLN A 159 -9.63 22.13 9.57
CA GLN A 159 -9.40 23.59 9.67
C GLN A 159 -9.02 24.25 8.33
N ARG A 160 -8.90 23.50 7.23
CA ARG A 160 -8.67 24.09 5.91
C ARG A 160 -9.94 24.77 5.40
N ASP A 161 -9.76 25.72 4.49
CA ASP A 161 -10.83 26.40 3.76
C ASP A 161 -11.80 25.44 3.05
N TRP A 162 -11.31 24.26 2.66
CA TRP A 162 -12.09 23.19 2.04
C TRP A 162 -12.54 22.10 3.02
N GLY A 163 -12.24 22.22 4.31
CA GLY A 163 -12.44 21.19 5.33
C GLY A 163 -13.90 20.80 5.52
N ASP A 164 -14.81 21.76 5.66
CA ASP A 164 -16.25 21.51 5.82
C ASP A 164 -16.84 20.74 4.63
N LYS A 165 -16.42 21.10 3.41
CA LYS A 165 -16.84 20.40 2.18
C LYS A 165 -16.28 18.99 2.11
N ALA A 166 -15.04 18.78 2.58
CA ALA A 166 -14.45 17.46 2.65
C ALA A 166 -15.16 16.57 3.68
N LEU A 167 -15.55 17.13 4.82
CA LEU A 167 -16.34 16.45 5.85
C LEU A 167 -17.72 16.06 5.31
N LEU A 168 -18.43 16.98 4.66
CA LEU A 168 -19.71 16.69 4.04
C LEU A 168 -19.58 15.56 3.01
N LEU A 169 -18.60 15.64 2.12
CA LEU A 169 -18.37 14.61 1.10
C LEU A 169 -18.01 13.24 1.71
N ALA A 170 -17.23 13.21 2.80
CA ALA A 170 -16.92 11.97 3.51
C ALA A 170 -18.19 11.36 4.12
N GLN A 171 -19.03 12.18 4.77
CA GLN A 171 -20.31 11.75 5.34
C GLN A 171 -21.29 11.24 4.28
N GLU A 172 -21.41 11.94 3.16
CA GLU A 172 -22.25 11.51 2.03
C GLU A 172 -21.81 10.14 1.53
N LYS A 173 -20.52 9.95 1.29
CA LYS A 173 -19.99 8.67 0.83
C LYS A 173 -20.17 7.54 1.84
N ALA A 174 -20.05 7.84 3.14
CA ALA A 174 -20.30 6.85 4.19
C ALA A 174 -21.79 6.44 4.27
N ARG A 175 -22.72 7.33 3.88
CA ARG A 175 -24.16 7.06 3.82
C ARG A 175 -24.57 6.27 2.57
N GLU A 176 -23.88 6.48 1.46
CA GLU A 176 -24.22 5.83 0.19
C GLU A 176 -23.96 4.32 0.22
N GLU A 177 -22.94 3.84 0.95
CA GLU A 177 -22.75 2.48 1.51
C GLU A 177 -21.42 2.51 2.32
N PRO A 178 -21.20 1.65 3.35
CA PRO A 178 -19.87 1.52 3.94
C PRO A 178 -18.85 1.22 2.84
N PHE A 179 -17.70 1.90 2.87
CA PHE A 179 -16.62 1.92 1.84
C PHE A 179 -15.94 0.54 1.61
N ASP A 180 -16.65 -0.57 1.76
CA ASP A 180 -16.20 -1.95 1.70
C ASP A 180 -16.86 -2.77 0.56
N VAL A 181 -17.85 -2.23 -0.16
CA VAL A 181 -18.50 -3.00 -1.24
C VAL A 181 -18.69 -2.18 -2.51
N ARG A 182 -17.87 -2.50 -3.53
CA ARG A 182 -17.96 -2.11 -4.95
C ARG A 182 -17.70 -0.64 -5.31
N TRP A 183 -16.42 -0.37 -5.60
CA TRP A 183 -16.11 0.43 -6.80
C TRP A 183 -16.25 -0.44 -8.06
N PRO A 184 -17.08 -0.08 -9.07
CA PRO A 184 -17.41 -0.93 -10.22
C PRO A 184 -16.25 -1.28 -11.17
N SER A 185 -15.04 -0.73 -10.96
CA SER A 185 -13.86 -1.09 -11.77
C SER A 185 -12.97 -2.18 -11.15
N LEU A 186 -13.27 -2.64 -9.93
CA LEU A 186 -12.37 -3.50 -9.14
C LEU A 186 -12.77 -4.98 -9.06
N ALA A 187 -13.86 -5.37 -9.73
CA ALA A 187 -14.16 -6.77 -9.99
C ALA A 187 -12.99 -7.50 -10.71
N ASN A 188 -12.07 -6.75 -11.33
CA ASN A 188 -10.94 -7.32 -12.06
C ASN A 188 -9.77 -7.74 -11.15
N LEU A 189 -9.46 -7.03 -10.06
CA LEU A 189 -8.34 -7.38 -9.17
C LEU A 189 -8.72 -8.54 -8.24
N SER A 190 -9.92 -8.52 -7.66
CA SER A 190 -10.41 -9.66 -6.89
C SER A 190 -10.55 -10.91 -7.77
N SER A 191 -11.02 -10.80 -9.01
CA SER A 191 -11.06 -11.93 -9.94
C SER A 191 -9.67 -12.40 -10.40
N GLN A 192 -8.72 -11.48 -10.60
CA GLN A 192 -7.34 -11.83 -10.97
C GLN A 192 -6.58 -12.47 -9.79
N CYS A 193 -6.74 -11.96 -8.56
CA CYS A 193 -6.13 -12.55 -7.37
C CYS A 193 -6.79 -13.89 -6.98
N LYS A 194 -8.12 -14.03 -7.17
CA LYS A 194 -8.84 -15.32 -6.98
C LYS A 194 -8.28 -16.43 -7.87
N ARG A 195 -7.86 -16.13 -9.10
CA ARG A 195 -7.23 -17.11 -10.01
C ARG A 195 -5.85 -17.58 -9.55
N PHE A 196 -5.10 -16.75 -8.81
CA PHE A 196 -3.79 -17.15 -8.26
C PHE A 196 -3.90 -17.99 -6.98
N ASN A 197 -4.96 -17.79 -6.19
CA ASN A 197 -5.24 -18.60 -5.00
C ASN A 197 -5.91 -19.95 -5.29
N ALA A 198 -6.36 -20.19 -6.53
CA ALA A 198 -7.03 -21.43 -6.95
C ALA A 198 -6.08 -22.57 -7.36
N TYR A 199 -4.76 -22.34 -7.32
CA TYR A 199 -3.71 -23.35 -7.61
C TYR A 199 -2.96 -23.80 -6.34
N ARG A 200 -3.62 -23.74 -5.17
CA ARG A 200 -3.15 -24.38 -3.94
C ARG A 200 -3.56 -25.84 -3.90
#